data_AF-A0A9X3EWJ2-F1
#
_entry.id   AF-A0A9X3EWJ2-F1
#
_cell.length_a   1.000
_cell.length_b   1.000
_cell.length_c   1.000
_cell.angle_alpha   90.00
_cell.angle_beta   90.00
_cell.angle_gamma   90.00
#
_symmetry.space_group_name_H-M   'P 1'
#
loop_
_entity.id
_entity.type
_entity.pdbx_description
1 polymer ?
#
loop_
_entity_poly.entity_id
_entity_poly.type
_entity_poly.pdbx_seq_one_letter_code
_entity_poly.pdbx_strand_id
1 'polypeptide(L)'
;MPRLLDYPSQCAELEKMARLEPRPPATAGPAPLAAPSSAHACLVCGASPARACLGCDGVAYCGDPHRELDRRWHGFVCPALRRIADDLAFLAEHPRDRLEAVFLARARRSDLVPTGWDDWLGPELSPPLRRCLSDLATRPLTLAHVLTLLSEHVLKTTSETTSVHVIAAAQRERDVSPALWRGLEPLFPGRRFAITLVGPELLAGDLGPAVRAVQGLYRRALWTELGRPDLVIGYDCGLLLYPSWKPTMHELRGSGVPFAITSYRGWEAAGEARVLRAIGAEPLLAPAPNPFASLSARRSTTIANDLACDNAFLSAWR
;
A
#
# COMPACT_ATOMS: atom_id res chain seq x y z
N MET A 1 -19.24 8.46 3.02
CA MET A 1 -18.06 7.85 3.68
C MET A 1 -18.49 6.53 4.30
N PRO A 2 -17.69 5.45 4.20
CA PRO A 2 -17.99 4.22 4.92
C PRO A 2 -18.14 4.50 6.41
N ARG A 3 -19.16 3.94 7.04
CA ARG A 3 -19.38 4.09 8.48
C ARG A 3 -18.48 3.08 9.20
N LEU A 4 -17.78 3.53 10.24
CA LEU A 4 -17.09 2.62 11.15
C LEU A 4 -18.07 1.55 11.67
N LEU A 5 -17.57 0.34 11.89
CA LEU A 5 -18.34 -0.71 12.55
C LEU A 5 -18.73 -0.26 13.98
N ASP A 6 -19.73 -0.90 14.57
CA ASP A 6 -19.98 -0.72 16.00
C ASP A 6 -18.73 -1.14 16.81
N TYR A 7 -18.56 -0.54 17.98
CA TYR A 7 -17.34 -0.72 18.76
C TYR A 7 -17.05 -2.17 19.17
N PRO A 8 -18.05 -2.98 19.59
CA PRO A 8 -17.87 -4.42 19.78
C PRO A 8 -17.33 -5.14 18.54
N SER A 9 -17.89 -4.90 17.35
CA SER A 9 -17.40 -5.47 16.09
C SER A 9 -15.96 -5.04 15.78
N GLN A 10 -15.63 -3.76 15.98
CA GLN A 10 -14.25 -3.28 15.82
C GLN A 10 -13.28 -4.03 16.75
N CYS A 11 -13.64 -4.21 18.02
CA CYS A 11 -12.84 -4.97 18.98
C CYS A 11 -12.66 -6.42 18.54
N ALA A 12 -13.71 -7.08 18.08
CA ALA A 12 -13.65 -8.47 17.63
C ALA A 12 -12.67 -8.65 16.44
N GLU A 13 -12.69 -7.74 15.47
CA GLU A 13 -11.74 -7.77 14.35
C GLU A 13 -10.29 -7.50 14.80
N LEU A 14 -10.09 -6.53 15.69
CA LEU A 14 -8.77 -6.25 16.26
C LEU A 14 -8.22 -7.44 17.07
N GLU A 15 -9.08 -8.18 17.79
CA GLU A 15 -8.68 -9.41 18.48
C GLU A 15 -8.27 -10.52 17.51
N LYS A 16 -8.99 -10.70 16.39
CA LYS A 16 -8.59 -11.66 15.35
C LYS A 16 -7.21 -11.32 14.80
N MET A 17 -6.97 -10.05 14.47
CA MET A 17 -5.67 -9.58 13.99
C MET A 17 -4.57 -9.78 15.03
N ALA A 18 -4.82 -9.45 16.30
CA ALA A 18 -3.84 -9.58 17.37
C ALA A 18 -3.43 -11.04 17.66
N ARG A 19 -4.29 -12.02 17.34
CA ARG A 19 -3.93 -13.45 17.42
C ARG A 19 -2.97 -13.89 16.31
N LEU A 20 -3.05 -13.25 15.15
CA LEU A 20 -2.20 -13.56 13.99
C LEU A 20 -0.85 -12.85 14.08
N GLU A 21 -0.85 -11.63 14.64
CA GLU A 21 0.33 -10.79 14.80
C GLU A 21 0.28 -10.10 16.17
N PRO A 22 0.85 -10.74 17.21
CA PRO A 22 0.86 -10.19 18.56
C PRO A 22 1.54 -8.83 18.61
N ARG A 23 0.87 -7.84 19.18
CA ARG A 23 1.43 -6.51 19.39
C ARG A 23 2.15 -6.46 20.74
N PRO A 24 3.27 -5.72 20.85
CA PRO A 24 3.87 -5.45 22.16
C PRO A 24 2.85 -4.75 23.06
N PRO A 25 2.98 -4.79 24.40
CA PRO A 25 2.07 -4.10 25.32
C PRO A 25 2.22 -2.59 25.25
N ALA A 26 1.13 -1.84 25.50
CA ALA A 26 1.15 -0.38 25.46
C ALA A 26 1.86 0.11 26.72
N THR A 27 3.02 0.74 26.56
CA THR A 27 3.84 1.18 27.70
C THR A 27 3.47 2.56 28.21
N ALA A 28 2.75 3.36 27.42
CA ALA A 28 2.36 4.72 27.79
C ALA A 28 0.95 4.79 28.43
N GLY A 29 0.77 5.76 29.33
CA GLY A 29 -0.55 6.14 29.85
C GLY A 29 -1.45 6.72 28.73
N PRO A 30 -2.78 6.70 28.90
CA PRO A 30 -3.69 7.26 27.90
C PRO A 30 -3.47 8.77 27.78
N ALA A 31 -3.47 9.28 26.54
CA ALA A 31 -3.38 10.71 26.31
C ALA A 31 -4.60 11.44 26.92
N PRO A 32 -4.41 12.69 27.41
CA PRO A 32 -5.50 13.46 27.99
C PRO A 32 -6.56 13.84 26.93
N LEU A 33 -7.74 14.26 27.38
CA LEU A 33 -8.87 14.61 26.52
C LEU A 33 -9.11 16.12 26.49
N ALA A 34 -9.39 16.65 25.31
CA ALA A 34 -9.74 18.04 25.07
C ALA A 34 -11.08 18.44 25.74
N ALA A 35 -11.49 19.69 25.56
CA ALA A 35 -12.85 20.12 25.90
C ALA A 35 -13.88 19.38 25.01
N PRO A 36 -15.11 19.15 25.51
CA PRO A 36 -16.15 18.51 24.72
C PRO A 36 -16.56 19.39 23.53
N SER A 37 -16.76 18.77 22.36
CA SER A 37 -17.19 19.45 21.13
C SER A 37 -18.28 18.64 20.44
N SER A 38 -19.29 19.33 19.91
CA SER A 38 -20.35 18.72 19.10
C SER A 38 -19.85 18.22 17.74
N ALA A 39 -18.68 18.68 17.30
CA ALA A 39 -18.03 18.21 16.07
C ALA A 39 -17.49 16.78 16.18
N HIS A 40 -17.44 16.21 17.39
CA HIS A 40 -16.93 14.85 17.62
C HIS A 40 -18.01 13.94 18.20
N ALA A 41 -17.95 12.67 17.82
CA ALA A 41 -18.73 11.59 18.41
C ALA A 41 -17.80 10.61 19.13
N CYS A 42 -18.29 10.02 20.21
CA CYS A 42 -17.54 9.02 20.97
C CYS A 42 -17.32 7.77 20.10
N LEU A 43 -16.06 7.33 19.98
CA LEU A 43 -15.71 6.12 19.22
C LEU A 43 -16.43 4.86 19.74
N VAL A 44 -16.68 4.79 21.05
CA VAL A 44 -17.27 3.60 21.70
C VAL A 44 -18.78 3.55 21.56
N CYS A 45 -19.48 4.62 21.95
CA CYS A 45 -20.96 4.62 22.01
C CYS A 45 -21.64 5.50 20.95
N GLY A 46 -20.88 6.26 20.17
CA GLY A 46 -21.41 7.19 19.16
C GLY A 46 -22.00 8.49 19.70
N ALA A 47 -22.03 8.70 21.03
CA ALA A 47 -22.62 9.90 21.63
C ALA A 47 -21.83 11.18 21.30
N SER A 48 -22.55 12.30 21.13
CA SER A 48 -22.02 13.67 20.96
C SER A 48 -22.69 14.60 22.00
N PRO A 49 -21.98 15.59 22.58
CA PRO A 49 -20.59 15.98 22.30
C PRO A 49 -19.57 15.00 22.88
N ALA A 50 -18.40 14.92 22.23
CA ALA A 50 -17.28 14.11 22.69
C ALA A 50 -15.99 14.93 22.79
N ARG A 51 -15.03 14.40 23.56
CA ARG A 51 -13.73 15.03 23.82
C ARG A 51 -12.67 14.34 22.99
N ALA A 52 -11.99 15.08 22.12
CA ALA A 52 -10.93 14.53 21.29
C ALA A 52 -9.70 14.14 22.11
N CYS A 53 -8.97 13.11 21.66
CA CYS A 53 -7.68 12.74 22.21
C CYS A 53 -6.65 13.84 21.95
N LEU A 54 -6.06 14.44 22.98
CA LEU A 54 -5.03 15.47 22.82
C LEU A 54 -3.72 14.92 22.23
N GLY A 55 -3.52 13.60 22.30
CA GLY A 55 -2.35 12.94 21.72
C GLY A 55 -2.38 12.91 20.20
N CYS A 56 -3.53 12.62 19.59
CA CYS A 56 -3.63 12.39 18.14
C CYS A 56 -4.74 13.15 17.42
N ASP A 57 -5.74 13.65 18.13
CA ASP A 57 -6.99 14.25 17.61
C ASP A 57 -7.82 13.33 16.68
N GLY A 58 -7.36 12.10 16.42
CA GLY A 58 -7.98 11.15 15.50
C GLY A 58 -9.13 10.31 16.08
N VAL A 59 -9.32 10.35 17.40
CA VAL A 59 -10.42 9.67 18.11
C VAL A 59 -10.96 10.56 19.22
N ALA A 60 -12.22 10.34 19.61
CA ALA A 60 -12.87 11.09 20.67
C ALA A 60 -13.70 10.18 21.58
N TYR A 61 -13.89 10.60 22.83
CA TYR A 61 -14.63 9.85 23.84
C TYR A 61 -15.56 10.77 24.64
N CYS A 62 -16.72 10.28 25.07
CA CYS A 62 -17.62 11.06 25.94
C CYS A 62 -17.05 11.26 27.36
N GLY A 63 -16.06 10.45 27.75
CA GLY A 63 -15.38 10.55 29.04
C GLY A 63 -14.32 9.49 29.24
N ASP A 64 -13.70 9.50 30.41
CA ASP A 64 -12.60 8.61 30.79
C ASP A 64 -12.94 7.11 30.75
N PRO A 65 -14.16 6.64 31.11
CA PRO A 65 -14.49 5.21 31.03
C PRO A 65 -14.36 4.62 29.63
N HIS A 66 -14.85 5.33 28.60
CA HIS A 66 -14.74 4.88 27.21
C HIS A 66 -13.32 5.06 26.64
N ARG A 67 -12.57 6.07 27.10
CA ARG A 67 -11.15 6.20 26.78
C ARG A 67 -10.35 5.01 27.33
N GLU A 68 -10.62 4.62 28.57
CA GLU A 68 -9.91 3.51 29.21
C GLU A 68 -10.29 2.16 28.58
N LEU A 69 -11.55 1.97 28.22
CA LEU A 69 -12.00 0.78 27.47
C LEU A 69 -11.23 0.61 26.16
N ASP A 70 -11.00 1.70 25.43
CA ASP A 70 -10.29 1.69 24.15
C ASP A 70 -8.77 1.78 24.26
N ARG A 71 -8.24 2.00 25.47
CA ARG A 71 -6.82 2.21 25.70
C ARG A 71 -5.96 1.12 25.09
N ARG A 72 -6.37 -0.15 25.22
CA ARG A 72 -5.61 -1.29 24.69
C ARG A 72 -5.50 -1.28 23.17
N TRP A 73 -6.38 -0.59 22.45
CA TRP A 73 -6.34 -0.51 21.00
C TRP A 73 -5.74 0.81 20.53
N HIS A 74 -6.25 1.91 21.08
CA HIS A 74 -5.83 3.25 20.72
C HIS A 74 -4.41 3.59 21.18
N GLY A 75 -3.97 3.11 22.35
CA GLY A 75 -2.66 3.44 22.91
C GLY A 75 -1.50 3.15 21.96
N PHE A 76 -1.60 2.07 21.18
CA PHE A 76 -0.61 1.68 20.17
C PHE A 76 -0.60 2.56 18.93
N VAL A 77 -1.78 3.02 18.52
CA VAL A 77 -1.97 3.71 17.25
C VAL A 77 -2.01 5.23 17.42
N CYS A 78 -2.11 5.75 18.65
CA CYS A 78 -2.18 7.18 18.94
C CYS A 78 -1.04 7.97 18.27
N PRO A 79 0.25 7.61 18.40
CA PRO A 79 1.32 8.36 17.72
C PRO A 79 1.23 8.28 16.18
N ALA A 80 0.77 7.16 15.64
CA ALA A 80 0.60 6.99 14.21
C ALA A 80 -0.60 7.79 13.68
N LEU A 81 -1.72 7.85 14.42
CA LEU A 81 -2.85 8.72 14.11
C LEU A 81 -2.46 10.20 14.10
N ARG A 82 -1.59 10.63 15.03
CA ARG A 82 -1.00 11.99 15.00
C ARG A 82 -0.23 12.22 13.70
N ARG A 83 0.67 11.29 13.33
CA ARG A 83 1.44 11.39 12.08
C ARG A 83 0.56 11.44 10.83
N ILE A 84 -0.57 10.73 10.82
CA ILE A 84 -1.56 10.81 9.72
C ILE A 84 -2.13 12.23 9.61
N ALA A 85 -2.50 12.84 10.73
CA ALA A 85 -2.97 14.22 10.74
C ALA A 85 -1.88 15.20 10.26
N ASP A 86 -0.63 15.00 10.69
CA ASP A 86 0.51 15.81 10.24
C ASP A 86 0.74 15.67 8.72
N ASP A 87 0.63 14.45 8.19
CA ASP A 87 0.78 14.17 6.74
C ASP A 87 -0.33 14.86 5.94
N LEU A 88 -1.58 14.83 6.42
CA LEU A 88 -2.71 15.52 5.79
C LEU A 88 -2.53 17.04 5.80
N ALA A 89 -2.11 17.62 6.92
CA ALA A 89 -1.81 19.05 7.01
C ALA A 89 -0.66 19.44 6.07
N PHE A 90 0.40 18.62 6.03
CA PHE A 90 1.53 18.85 5.12
C PHE A 90 1.10 18.84 3.65
N LEU A 91 0.28 17.87 3.24
CA LEU A 91 -0.24 17.76 1.87
C LEU A 91 -1.20 18.90 1.50
N ALA A 92 -1.90 19.49 2.47
CA ALA A 92 -2.72 20.67 2.21
C ALA A 92 -1.87 21.90 1.84
N GLU A 93 -0.65 22.00 2.38
CA GLU A 93 0.29 23.10 2.11
C GLU A 93 1.24 22.81 0.93
N HIS A 94 1.46 21.54 0.61
CA HIS A 94 2.42 21.09 -0.38
C HIS A 94 1.71 20.33 -1.50
N PRO A 95 1.42 20.99 -2.64
CA PRO A 95 0.69 20.37 -3.72
C PRO A 95 1.49 19.19 -4.30
N ARG A 96 0.73 18.21 -4.81
CA ARG A 96 1.26 16.91 -5.24
C ARG A 96 2.31 17.03 -6.34
N ASP A 97 2.12 17.93 -7.28
CA ASP A 97 3.04 18.22 -8.39
C ASP A 97 4.45 18.58 -7.89
N ARG A 98 4.55 19.32 -6.78
CA ARG A 98 5.83 19.64 -6.13
C ARG A 98 6.50 18.38 -5.58
N LEU A 99 5.74 17.46 -4.97
CA LEU A 99 6.26 16.19 -4.49
C LEU A 99 6.72 15.29 -5.63
N GLU A 100 5.97 15.26 -6.73
CA GLU A 100 6.34 14.53 -7.95
C GLU A 100 7.65 15.08 -8.55
N ALA A 101 7.79 16.41 -8.63
CA ALA A 101 9.03 17.03 -9.10
C ALA A 101 10.23 16.62 -8.24
N VAL A 102 10.06 16.55 -6.92
CA VAL A 102 11.08 16.10 -5.98
C VAL A 102 11.45 14.62 -6.20
N PHE A 103 10.47 13.75 -6.41
CA PHE A 103 10.70 12.35 -6.76
C PHE A 103 11.50 12.23 -8.07
N LEU A 104 11.06 12.90 -9.13
CA LEU A 104 11.68 12.81 -10.46
C LEU A 104 13.09 13.39 -10.49
N ALA A 105 13.36 14.41 -9.68
CA ALA A 105 14.70 14.96 -9.53
C ALA A 105 15.64 13.96 -8.84
N ARG A 106 15.15 13.21 -7.84
CA ARG A 106 15.91 12.15 -7.17
C ARG A 106 16.15 10.96 -8.09
N ALA A 107 15.12 10.44 -8.74
CA ALA A 107 15.25 9.31 -9.67
C ALA A 107 16.27 9.57 -10.77
N ARG A 108 16.36 10.81 -11.28
CA ARG A 108 17.34 11.21 -12.30
C ARG A 108 18.79 11.30 -11.81
N ARG A 109 19.01 11.39 -10.49
CA ARG A 109 20.35 11.42 -9.88
C ARG A 109 20.78 10.04 -9.39
N SER A 110 19.89 9.05 -9.42
CA SER A 110 20.18 7.70 -8.99
C SER A 110 20.72 6.92 -10.17
N ASP A 111 21.99 6.54 -10.09
CA ASP A 111 22.64 5.69 -11.11
C ASP A 111 22.25 4.21 -10.98
N LEU A 112 21.65 3.83 -9.86
CA LEU A 112 21.22 2.46 -9.52
C LEU A 112 19.87 2.50 -8.81
N VAL A 113 19.16 1.37 -8.86
CA VAL A 113 17.95 1.15 -8.06
C VAL A 113 18.35 1.19 -6.57
N PRO A 114 17.73 2.05 -5.75
CA PRO A 114 18.01 2.11 -4.31
C PRO A 114 17.68 0.79 -3.61
N THR A 115 18.29 0.50 -2.46
CA THR A 115 17.99 -0.73 -1.70
C THR A 115 16.95 -0.53 -0.61
N GLY A 116 16.60 0.72 -0.29
CA GLY A 116 15.50 1.09 0.60
C GLY A 116 15.32 2.59 0.75
N TRP A 117 14.44 3.00 1.66
CA TRP A 117 14.11 4.41 1.87
C TRP A 117 15.27 5.27 2.36
N ASP A 118 16.17 4.73 3.17
CA ASP A 118 17.28 5.53 3.70
C ASP A 118 18.26 5.92 2.60
N ASP A 119 18.55 5.01 1.67
CA ASP A 119 19.35 5.29 0.47
C ASP A 119 18.70 6.34 -0.44
N TRP A 120 17.38 6.28 -0.58
CA TRP A 120 16.66 7.10 -1.57
C TRP A 120 16.24 8.47 -1.03
N LEU A 121 15.73 8.55 0.19
CA LEU A 121 15.21 9.78 0.78
C LEU A 121 16.30 10.68 1.34
N GLY A 122 17.36 10.11 1.91
CA GLY A 122 18.42 10.85 2.60
C GLY A 122 17.97 11.53 3.91
N PRO A 123 18.89 11.78 4.86
CA PRO A 123 18.56 12.26 6.20
C PRO A 123 18.08 13.72 6.25
N GLU A 124 18.24 14.49 5.18
CA GLU A 124 17.95 15.93 5.11
C GLU A 124 16.46 16.27 5.04
N LEU A 125 15.62 15.29 4.71
CA LEU A 125 14.19 15.51 4.53
C LEU A 125 13.45 15.53 5.87
N SER A 126 12.54 16.50 6.01
CA SER A 126 11.67 16.57 7.19
C SER A 126 10.80 15.30 7.32
N PRO A 127 10.41 14.88 8.54
CA PRO A 127 9.66 13.64 8.73
C PRO A 127 8.33 13.55 7.94
N PRO A 128 7.49 14.60 7.87
CA PRO A 128 6.26 14.55 7.05
C PRO A 128 6.56 14.43 5.55
N LEU A 129 7.57 15.16 5.06
CA LEU A 129 7.98 15.09 3.66
C LEU A 129 8.50 13.69 3.30
N ARG A 130 9.30 13.06 4.18
CA ARG A 130 9.74 11.66 4.00
C ARG A 130 8.57 10.71 3.86
N ARG A 131 7.55 10.81 4.74
CA ARG A 131 6.35 9.95 4.67
C ARG A 131 5.53 10.20 3.42
N CYS A 132 5.25 11.45 3.08
CA CYS A 132 4.47 11.80 1.89
C CYS A 132 5.18 11.38 0.59
N LEU A 133 6.50 11.56 0.49
CA LEU A 133 7.27 11.08 -0.66
C LEU A 133 7.28 9.56 -0.74
N SER A 134 7.41 8.86 0.40
CA SER A 134 7.37 7.40 0.40
C SER A 134 6.01 6.85 -0.06
N ASP A 135 4.90 7.51 0.31
CA ASP A 135 3.55 7.11 -0.13
C ASP A 135 3.34 7.33 -1.63
N LEU A 136 3.91 8.41 -2.17
CA LEU A 136 3.90 8.70 -3.60
C LEU A 136 4.78 7.70 -4.40
N ALA A 137 5.92 7.32 -3.83
CA ALA A 137 6.97 6.57 -4.51
C ALA A 137 6.89 5.04 -4.28
N THR A 138 6.13 4.57 -3.30
CA THR A 138 6.13 3.16 -2.88
C THR A 138 5.82 2.22 -4.04
N ARG A 139 4.85 2.55 -4.92
CA ARG A 139 4.47 1.72 -6.07
C ARG A 139 5.60 1.62 -7.10
N PRO A 140 6.07 2.72 -7.73
CA PRO A 140 7.15 2.62 -8.73
C PRO A 140 8.45 2.06 -8.13
N LEU A 141 8.83 2.39 -6.90
CA LEU A 141 10.06 1.85 -6.31
C LEU A 141 9.94 0.38 -5.89
N THR A 142 8.74 -0.08 -5.48
CA THR A 142 8.49 -1.52 -5.29
C THR A 142 8.61 -2.26 -6.61
N LEU A 143 8.07 -1.71 -7.71
CA LEU A 143 8.24 -2.28 -9.04
C LEU A 143 9.72 -2.32 -9.46
N ALA A 144 10.46 -1.24 -9.26
CA ALA A 144 11.91 -1.22 -9.52
C ALA A 144 12.64 -2.31 -8.74
N HIS A 145 12.34 -2.44 -7.45
CA HIS A 145 12.91 -3.48 -6.59
C HIS A 145 12.60 -4.89 -7.10
N VAL A 146 11.34 -5.16 -7.47
CA VAL A 146 10.94 -6.45 -8.07
C VAL A 146 11.69 -6.72 -9.38
N LEU A 147 11.82 -5.72 -10.25
CA LEU A 147 12.56 -5.85 -11.51
C LEU A 147 14.04 -6.18 -11.28
N THR A 148 14.66 -5.60 -10.26
CA THR A 148 16.03 -5.93 -9.86
C THR A 148 16.14 -7.37 -9.36
N LEU A 149 15.25 -7.78 -8.45
CA LEU A 149 15.23 -9.15 -7.89
C LEU A 149 14.98 -10.22 -8.94
N LEU A 150 14.14 -9.90 -9.94
CA LEU A 150 13.72 -10.82 -10.99
C LEU A 150 14.41 -10.54 -12.32
N SER A 151 15.54 -9.82 -12.33
CA SER A 151 16.25 -9.40 -13.54
C SER A 151 16.57 -10.58 -14.47
N GLU A 152 16.98 -11.70 -13.91
CA GLU A 152 17.26 -12.96 -14.62
C GLU A 152 16.05 -13.60 -15.31
N HIS A 153 14.83 -13.17 -14.95
CA HIS A 153 13.57 -13.67 -15.48
C HIS A 153 12.85 -12.64 -16.37
N VAL A 154 12.98 -11.35 -16.05
CA VAL A 154 12.22 -10.26 -16.68
C VAL A 154 13.08 -9.46 -17.67
N LEU A 155 14.32 -9.15 -17.31
CA LEU A 155 15.17 -8.21 -18.05
C LEU A 155 16.08 -8.91 -19.08
N LYS A 156 16.01 -10.23 -19.22
CA LYS A 156 16.77 -10.97 -20.26
C LYS A 156 16.21 -10.81 -21.67
N THR A 157 15.01 -10.27 -21.81
CA THR A 157 14.42 -10.07 -23.14
C THR A 157 15.24 -9.07 -23.94
N THR A 158 15.42 -9.34 -25.24
CA THR A 158 16.08 -8.42 -26.18
C THR A 158 15.24 -7.19 -26.51
N SER A 159 14.01 -7.13 -26.00
CA SER A 159 13.11 -6.00 -26.19
C SER A 159 13.60 -4.78 -25.39
N GLU A 160 13.69 -3.64 -26.06
CA GLU A 160 13.97 -2.36 -25.41
C GLU A 160 12.85 -1.94 -24.44
N THR A 161 11.62 -2.45 -24.65
CA THR A 161 10.45 -2.14 -23.83
C THR A 161 10.06 -3.34 -22.97
N THR A 162 9.98 -3.13 -21.66
CA THR A 162 9.46 -4.10 -20.69
C THR A 162 7.98 -3.82 -20.44
N SER A 163 7.12 -4.80 -20.72
CA SER A 163 5.68 -4.73 -20.50
C SER A 163 5.32 -5.23 -19.10
N VAL A 164 4.68 -4.36 -18.31
CA VAL A 164 4.24 -4.65 -16.94
C VAL A 164 2.73 -4.52 -16.84
N HIS A 165 2.06 -5.58 -16.40
CA HIS A 165 0.63 -5.53 -16.09
C HIS A 165 0.44 -5.38 -14.57
N VAL A 166 -0.20 -4.28 -14.15
CA VAL A 166 -0.59 -4.05 -12.76
C VAL A 166 -2.00 -4.58 -12.56
N ILE A 167 -2.16 -5.63 -11.76
CA ILE A 167 -3.45 -6.28 -11.50
C ILE A 167 -4.06 -5.75 -10.21
N ALA A 168 -5.38 -5.93 -10.06
CA ALA A 168 -6.13 -5.35 -8.95
C ALA A 168 -6.05 -3.82 -8.89
N ALA A 169 -5.64 -3.18 -9.99
CA ALA A 169 -5.40 -1.74 -9.98
C ALA A 169 -6.70 -1.02 -9.66
N ALA A 170 -6.66 -0.18 -8.63
CA ALA A 170 -7.77 0.64 -8.20
C ALA A 170 -7.47 2.11 -8.50
N GLN A 171 -8.36 2.99 -8.04
CA GLN A 171 -8.18 4.44 -8.19
C GLN A 171 -6.81 4.91 -7.65
N ARG A 172 -6.25 4.24 -6.64
CA ARG A 172 -4.92 4.56 -6.10
C ARG A 172 -3.79 4.38 -7.11
N GLU A 173 -3.76 3.27 -7.84
CA GLU A 173 -2.75 3.04 -8.88
C GLU A 173 -2.98 3.97 -10.08
N ARG A 174 -4.24 4.24 -10.42
CA ARG A 174 -4.60 5.22 -11.46
C ARG A 174 -4.13 6.62 -11.11
N ASP A 175 -4.25 7.00 -9.84
CA ASP A 175 -3.85 8.32 -9.36
C ASP A 175 -2.33 8.50 -9.36
N VAL A 176 -1.53 7.45 -9.52
CA VAL A 176 -0.08 7.58 -9.72
C VAL A 176 0.18 8.20 -11.09
N SER A 177 0.70 9.42 -11.08
CA SER A 177 1.06 10.17 -12.30
C SER A 177 1.93 9.34 -13.25
N PRO A 178 1.66 9.33 -14.57
CA PRO A 178 2.50 8.66 -15.57
C PRO A 178 3.97 9.06 -15.50
N ALA A 179 4.28 10.28 -15.04
CA ALA A 179 5.66 10.71 -14.86
C ALA A 179 6.40 9.87 -13.82
N LEU A 180 5.73 9.46 -12.72
CA LEU A 180 6.33 8.64 -11.67
C LEU A 180 6.68 7.24 -12.17
N TRP A 181 5.82 6.64 -13.00
CA TRP A 181 6.12 5.37 -13.67
C TRP A 181 7.32 5.50 -14.63
N ARG A 182 7.42 6.60 -15.37
CA ARG A 182 8.61 6.90 -16.19
C ARG A 182 9.87 7.17 -15.37
N GLY A 183 9.74 7.47 -14.08
CA GLY A 183 10.85 7.55 -13.15
C GLY A 183 11.64 6.23 -13.00
N LEU A 184 11.13 5.12 -13.53
CA LEU A 184 11.86 3.86 -13.67
C LEU A 184 12.98 3.93 -14.72
N GLU A 185 12.78 4.65 -15.83
CA GLU A 185 13.72 4.63 -16.97
C GLU A 185 15.15 5.07 -16.59
N PRO A 186 15.35 6.13 -15.77
CA PRO A 186 16.69 6.47 -15.28
C PRO A 186 17.35 5.37 -14.43
N LEU A 187 16.54 4.55 -13.74
CA LEU A 187 17.04 3.46 -12.88
C LEU A 187 17.42 2.20 -13.69
N PHE A 188 16.98 2.11 -14.95
CA PHE A 188 17.26 1.00 -15.86
C PHE A 188 17.70 1.53 -17.24
N PRO A 189 18.96 1.97 -17.37
CA PRO A 189 19.46 2.57 -18.61
C PRO A 189 19.21 1.71 -19.85
N GLY A 190 18.70 2.33 -20.91
CA GLY A 190 18.38 1.66 -22.18
C GLY A 190 17.07 0.85 -22.16
N ARG A 191 16.30 0.89 -21.07
CA ARG A 191 14.98 0.25 -21.00
C ARG A 191 13.86 1.27 -20.94
N ARG A 192 12.77 0.96 -21.62
CA ARG A 192 11.47 1.63 -21.52
C ARG A 192 10.47 0.72 -20.83
N PHE A 193 9.44 1.30 -20.25
CA PHE A 193 8.41 0.54 -19.52
C PHE A 193 7.03 0.87 -20.07
N ALA A 194 6.24 -0.16 -20.39
CA ALA A 194 4.84 -0.04 -20.74
C ALA A 194 3.99 -0.60 -19.59
N ILE A 195 3.26 0.26 -18.89
CA ILE A 195 2.44 -0.08 -17.73
C ILE A 195 0.98 -0.19 -18.16
N THR A 196 0.37 -1.34 -17.92
CA THR A 196 -1.07 -1.55 -18.12
C THR A 196 -1.75 -1.83 -16.78
N LEU A 197 -2.54 -0.88 -16.30
CA LEU A 197 -3.35 -1.00 -15.09
C LEU A 197 -4.63 -1.77 -15.42
N VAL A 198 -4.90 -2.86 -14.71
CA VAL A 198 -6.09 -3.71 -14.92
C VAL A 198 -6.87 -3.84 -13.62
N GLY A 199 -8.12 -3.39 -13.62
CA GLY A 199 -8.99 -3.53 -12.47
C GLY A 199 -10.48 -3.32 -12.79
N PRO A 200 -11.39 -3.95 -12.03
CA PRO A 200 -12.81 -3.97 -12.36
C PRO A 200 -13.50 -2.61 -12.21
N GLU A 201 -12.98 -1.76 -11.32
CA GLU A 201 -13.54 -0.44 -10.98
C GLU A 201 -12.85 0.71 -11.74
N LEU A 202 -11.86 0.41 -12.58
CA LEU A 202 -11.16 1.44 -13.34
C LEU A 202 -12.00 1.91 -14.53
N LEU A 203 -11.92 3.21 -14.82
CA LEU A 203 -12.30 3.72 -16.13
C LEU A 203 -11.20 3.39 -17.14
N ALA A 204 -11.55 2.67 -18.21
CA ALA A 204 -10.57 2.38 -19.27
C ALA A 204 -10.10 3.68 -19.96
N GLY A 205 -8.85 3.70 -20.43
CA GLY A 205 -8.31 4.82 -21.20
C GLY A 205 -6.79 4.94 -21.13
N ASP A 206 -6.25 5.75 -22.04
CA ASP A 206 -4.85 6.19 -22.00
C ASP A 206 -4.66 7.23 -20.90
N LEU A 207 -3.69 7.00 -20.01
CA LEU A 207 -3.39 7.91 -18.90
C LEU A 207 -2.19 8.79 -19.20
N GLY A 208 -1.48 8.53 -20.31
CA GLY A 208 -0.30 9.24 -20.72
C GLY A 208 0.76 8.30 -21.30
N PRO A 209 1.94 8.85 -21.66
CA PRO A 209 2.98 8.07 -22.31
C PRO A 209 3.32 6.80 -21.54
N ALA A 210 3.08 5.66 -22.21
CA ALA A 210 3.36 4.31 -21.72
C ALA A 210 2.54 3.83 -20.52
N VAL A 211 1.45 4.52 -20.14
CA VAL A 211 0.54 4.08 -19.06
C VAL A 211 -0.90 4.09 -19.55
N ARG A 212 -1.54 2.91 -19.53
CA ARG A 212 -2.96 2.77 -19.87
C ARG A 212 -3.73 2.05 -18.79
N ALA A 213 -5.04 2.30 -18.71
CA ALA A 213 -5.97 1.60 -17.85
C ALA A 213 -6.95 0.76 -18.66
N VAL A 214 -7.22 -0.45 -18.17
CA VAL A 214 -8.17 -1.41 -18.72
C VAL A 214 -9.14 -1.80 -17.61
N GLN A 215 -10.43 -1.72 -17.91
CA GLN A 215 -11.47 -2.13 -16.99
C GLN A 215 -11.69 -3.64 -17.07
N GLY A 216 -11.68 -4.33 -15.94
CA GLY A 216 -12.08 -5.73 -15.84
C GLY A 216 -11.26 -6.57 -14.87
N LEU A 217 -11.62 -7.85 -14.79
CA LEU A 217 -10.85 -8.84 -14.06
C LEU A 217 -9.65 -9.30 -14.89
N TYR A 218 -8.47 -9.39 -14.27
CA TYR A 218 -7.29 -9.82 -15.00
C TYR A 218 -7.37 -11.30 -15.37
N ARG A 219 -7.30 -11.59 -16.67
CA ARG A 219 -7.34 -12.94 -17.24
C ARG A 219 -6.32 -13.07 -18.35
N ARG A 220 -5.81 -14.29 -18.57
CA ARG A 220 -4.86 -14.59 -19.65
C ARG A 220 -5.43 -14.27 -21.03
N ALA A 221 -6.75 -14.34 -21.20
CA ALA A 221 -7.42 -13.91 -22.42
C ALA A 221 -7.13 -12.46 -22.81
N LEU A 222 -6.84 -11.58 -21.82
CA LEU A 222 -6.44 -10.19 -22.07
C LEU A 222 -5.12 -10.10 -22.82
N TRP A 223 -4.26 -11.12 -22.80
CA TRP A 223 -2.96 -11.08 -23.48
C TRP A 223 -3.11 -11.06 -25.00
N THR A 224 -4.25 -11.50 -25.55
CA THR A 224 -4.55 -11.40 -26.97
C THR A 224 -4.67 -9.94 -27.41
N GLU A 225 -5.25 -9.09 -26.57
CA GLU A 225 -5.44 -7.66 -26.85
C GLU A 225 -4.25 -6.82 -26.36
N LEU A 226 -3.78 -7.11 -25.16
CA LEU A 226 -2.80 -6.29 -24.46
C LEU A 226 -1.35 -6.69 -24.75
N GLY A 227 -1.14 -7.88 -25.33
CA GLY A 227 0.15 -8.56 -25.37
C GLY A 227 0.42 -9.35 -24.10
N ARG A 228 1.30 -10.36 -24.22
CA ARG A 228 1.83 -11.08 -23.06
C ARG A 228 2.80 -10.15 -22.30
N PRO A 229 2.62 -9.91 -20.98
CA PRO A 229 3.54 -9.10 -20.22
C PRO A 229 4.85 -9.84 -19.90
N ASP A 230 5.89 -9.07 -19.56
CA ASP A 230 7.15 -9.56 -19.03
C ASP A 230 7.08 -9.75 -17.50
N LEU A 231 6.24 -8.95 -16.82
CA LEU A 231 5.98 -9.02 -15.39
C LEU A 231 4.53 -8.67 -15.07
N VAL A 232 3.96 -9.36 -14.09
CA VAL A 232 2.67 -9.01 -13.47
C VAL A 232 2.91 -8.57 -12.03
N ILE A 233 2.27 -7.49 -11.58
CA ILE A 233 2.35 -7.04 -10.18
C ILE A 233 0.99 -6.65 -9.62
N GLY A 234 0.65 -7.11 -8.42
CA GLY A 234 -0.56 -6.69 -7.70
C GLY A 234 -0.19 -5.98 -6.40
N TYR A 235 -0.61 -4.73 -6.24
CA TYR A 235 -0.37 -3.99 -5.00
C TYR A 235 -1.51 -4.21 -4.01
N ASP A 236 -1.19 -4.68 -2.81
CA ASP A 236 -2.13 -4.88 -1.70
C ASP A 236 -3.45 -5.56 -2.12
N CYS A 237 -3.34 -6.56 -3.01
CA CYS A 237 -4.44 -7.06 -3.83
C CYS A 237 -5.45 -7.97 -3.09
N GLY A 238 -5.11 -8.37 -1.86
CA GLY A 238 -5.99 -9.12 -0.96
C GLY A 238 -6.41 -10.48 -1.53
N LEU A 239 -5.45 -11.32 -1.93
CA LEU A 239 -5.77 -12.60 -2.59
C LEU A 239 -6.63 -13.53 -1.71
N LEU A 240 -6.51 -13.39 -0.38
CA LEU A 240 -7.28 -14.18 0.59
C LEU A 240 -8.72 -13.69 0.78
N LEU A 241 -8.99 -12.44 0.43
CA LEU A 241 -10.26 -11.78 0.75
C LEU A 241 -11.31 -12.03 -0.33
N TYR A 242 -10.89 -12.21 -1.58
CA TYR A 242 -11.80 -12.26 -2.72
C TYR A 242 -11.68 -13.57 -3.50
N PRO A 243 -12.72 -14.43 -3.49
CA PRO A 243 -12.73 -15.67 -4.26
C PRO A 243 -12.55 -15.48 -5.77
N SER A 244 -12.85 -14.28 -6.28
CA SER A 244 -12.65 -13.88 -7.69
C SER A 244 -11.20 -13.99 -8.16
N TRP A 245 -10.23 -14.03 -7.24
CA TRP A 245 -8.82 -14.25 -7.55
C TRP A 245 -8.50 -15.66 -8.03
N LYS A 246 -9.28 -16.66 -7.62
CA LYS A 246 -8.95 -18.08 -7.86
C LYS A 246 -8.64 -18.38 -9.33
N PRO A 247 -9.47 -17.97 -10.30
CA PRO A 247 -9.16 -18.24 -11.70
C PRO A 247 -7.89 -17.52 -12.19
N THR A 248 -7.69 -16.26 -11.81
CA THR A 248 -6.49 -15.49 -12.19
C THR A 248 -5.22 -16.15 -11.65
N MET A 249 -5.23 -16.61 -10.40
CA MET A 249 -4.10 -17.33 -9.81
C MET A 249 -3.80 -18.64 -10.57
N HIS A 250 -4.83 -19.40 -10.95
CA HIS A 250 -4.66 -20.61 -11.76
C HIS A 250 -4.13 -20.35 -13.17
N GLU A 251 -4.50 -19.22 -13.77
CA GLU A 251 -4.06 -18.82 -15.11
C GLU A 251 -2.62 -18.28 -15.12
N LEU A 252 -2.19 -17.59 -14.04
CA LEU A 252 -0.82 -17.11 -13.88
C LEU A 252 0.15 -18.25 -13.59
N ARG A 253 -0.25 -19.20 -12.75
CA ARG A 253 0.54 -20.39 -12.42
C ARG A 253 0.95 -21.15 -13.68
N GLY A 254 2.25 -21.30 -13.91
CA GLY A 254 2.78 -22.06 -15.03
C GLY A 254 2.61 -21.36 -16.39
N SER A 255 2.27 -20.07 -16.38
CA SER A 255 2.22 -19.25 -17.61
C SER A 255 3.61 -18.83 -18.11
N GLY A 256 4.64 -19.05 -17.29
CA GLY A 256 6.01 -18.61 -17.53
C GLY A 256 6.21 -17.11 -17.39
N VAL A 257 5.18 -16.34 -17.00
CA VAL A 257 5.32 -14.92 -16.63
C VAL A 257 5.51 -14.84 -15.12
N PRO A 258 6.62 -14.27 -14.61
CA PRO A 258 6.75 -14.04 -13.18
C PRO A 258 5.71 -13.02 -12.70
N PHE A 259 5.21 -13.21 -11.49
CA PHE A 259 4.30 -12.27 -10.86
C PHE A 259 4.69 -11.96 -9.42
N ALA A 260 4.50 -10.70 -9.03
CA ALA A 260 4.74 -10.22 -7.67
C ALA A 260 3.44 -9.71 -7.04
N ILE A 261 3.33 -9.86 -5.72
CA ILE A 261 2.21 -9.31 -4.95
C ILE A 261 2.74 -8.66 -3.68
N THR A 262 2.06 -7.59 -3.27
CA THR A 262 2.29 -6.98 -1.96
C THR A 262 1.07 -7.14 -1.05
N SER A 263 1.32 -7.03 0.26
CA SER A 263 0.29 -7.15 1.30
C SER A 263 0.55 -6.13 2.42
N TYR A 264 -0.51 -5.76 3.15
CA TYR A 264 -0.42 -4.81 4.27
C TYR A 264 0.23 -5.41 5.52
N ARG A 265 0.20 -6.74 5.66
CA ARG A 265 0.62 -7.46 6.86
C ARG A 265 1.39 -8.74 6.55
N GLY A 266 2.21 -9.15 7.52
CA GLY A 266 2.99 -10.39 7.41
C GLY A 266 2.11 -11.63 7.41
N TRP A 267 1.03 -11.64 8.21
CA TRP A 267 0.09 -12.76 8.24
C TRP A 267 -0.75 -12.88 6.97
N GLU A 268 -1.07 -11.76 6.30
CA GLU A 268 -1.72 -11.77 4.98
C GLU A 268 -0.76 -12.40 3.97
N ALA A 269 0.46 -11.86 3.86
CA ALA A 269 1.46 -12.37 2.94
C ALA A 269 1.77 -13.87 3.16
N ALA A 270 1.82 -14.31 4.42
CA ALA A 270 1.99 -15.73 4.76
C ALA A 270 0.77 -16.59 4.36
N GLY A 271 -0.45 -16.07 4.52
CA GLY A 271 -1.66 -16.74 4.05
C GLY A 271 -1.71 -16.84 2.52
N GLU A 272 -1.42 -15.75 1.81
CA GLU A 272 -1.36 -15.69 0.35
C GLU A 272 -0.35 -16.70 -0.19
N ALA A 273 0.84 -16.77 0.43
CA ALA A 273 1.86 -17.75 0.09
C ALA A 273 1.40 -19.20 0.26
N ARG A 274 0.57 -19.50 1.28
CA ARG A 274 0.00 -20.85 1.45
C ARG A 274 -0.96 -21.19 0.32
N VAL A 275 -1.83 -20.26 -0.06
CA VAL A 275 -2.80 -20.46 -1.15
C VAL A 275 -2.08 -20.65 -2.49
N LEU A 276 -1.08 -19.81 -2.78
CA LEU A 276 -0.29 -19.91 -4.02
C LEU A 276 0.48 -21.23 -4.12
N ARG A 277 1.12 -21.68 -3.02
CA ARG A 277 1.75 -23.01 -2.98
C ARG A 277 0.73 -24.13 -3.15
N ALA A 278 -0.44 -24.04 -2.53
CA ALA A 278 -1.47 -25.07 -2.61
C ALA A 278 -2.00 -25.27 -4.04
N ILE A 279 -1.99 -24.23 -4.87
CA ILE A 279 -2.35 -24.34 -6.28
C ILE A 279 -1.16 -24.73 -7.17
N GLY A 280 0.06 -24.81 -6.63
CA GLY A 280 1.27 -25.20 -7.34
C GLY A 280 2.05 -24.05 -7.99
N ALA A 281 1.90 -22.81 -7.52
CA ALA A 281 2.79 -21.72 -7.92
C ALA A 281 4.16 -21.87 -7.23
N GLU A 282 5.23 -21.66 -7.99
CA GLU A 282 6.61 -21.77 -7.50
C GLU A 282 7.08 -20.43 -6.93
N PRO A 283 7.63 -20.40 -5.70
CA PRO A 283 8.13 -19.16 -5.13
C PRO A 283 9.45 -18.74 -5.80
N LEU A 284 9.50 -17.52 -6.31
CA LEU A 284 10.73 -16.83 -6.71
C LEU A 284 11.30 -15.99 -5.56
N LEU A 285 10.41 -15.44 -4.72
CA LEU A 285 10.73 -14.71 -3.51
C LEU A 285 9.70 -15.08 -2.44
N ALA A 286 10.17 -15.63 -1.31
CA ALA A 286 9.31 -15.87 -0.16
C ALA A 286 8.79 -14.53 0.43
N PRO A 287 7.61 -14.51 1.08
CA PRO A 287 7.12 -13.31 1.75
C PRO A 287 8.15 -12.69 2.68
N ALA A 288 8.46 -11.42 2.43
CA ALA A 288 9.42 -10.64 3.21
C ALA A 288 8.97 -9.18 3.32
N PRO A 289 9.43 -8.44 4.34
CA PRO A 289 9.22 -6.99 4.40
C PRO A 289 9.75 -6.32 3.13
N ASN A 290 8.95 -5.43 2.55
CA ASN A 290 9.32 -4.65 1.38
C ASN A 290 10.14 -3.42 1.81
N PRO A 291 11.37 -3.23 1.31
CA PRO A 291 12.17 -2.05 1.66
C PRO A 291 11.54 -0.72 1.20
N PHE A 292 10.56 -0.78 0.29
CA PHE A 292 9.79 0.37 -0.20
C PHE A 292 8.34 0.40 0.28
N ALA A 293 8.02 -0.26 1.39
CA ALA A 293 6.76 -0.09 2.09
C ALA A 293 6.51 1.37 2.47
N SER A 294 5.32 1.93 2.25
CA SER A 294 5.05 3.34 2.58
C SER A 294 5.37 3.65 4.04
N LEU A 295 6.09 4.75 4.30
CA LEU A 295 6.32 5.23 5.67
C LEU A 295 5.09 6.01 6.20
N SER A 296 4.15 6.39 5.32
CA SER A 296 2.87 6.97 5.72
C SER A 296 1.89 5.86 6.05
N ALA A 297 1.30 5.95 7.24
CA ALA A 297 0.25 5.04 7.66
C ALA A 297 -1.10 5.51 7.13
N ARG A 298 -2.01 4.57 6.92
CA ARG A 298 -3.40 4.81 6.54
C ARG A 298 -4.30 4.13 7.52
N ARG A 299 -5.38 4.82 7.88
CA ARG A 299 -6.42 4.29 8.76
C ARG A 299 -7.44 3.50 7.96
N SER A 300 -7.84 2.35 8.49
CA SER A 300 -8.99 1.62 7.96
C SER A 300 -10.25 2.48 8.01
N THR A 301 -11.08 2.38 6.98
CA THR A 301 -12.35 3.11 6.90
C THR A 301 -13.46 2.45 7.73
N THR A 302 -13.25 1.24 8.22
CA THR A 302 -14.24 0.45 8.97
C THR A 302 -13.83 0.19 10.43
N ILE A 303 -12.52 0.17 10.72
CA ILE A 303 -11.98 -0.08 12.06
C ILE A 303 -11.07 1.09 12.47
N ALA A 304 -11.46 1.81 13.51
CA ALA A 304 -10.80 3.04 13.93
C ALA A 304 -9.31 2.86 14.27
N ASN A 305 -8.97 1.77 14.95
CA ASN A 305 -7.63 1.52 15.48
C ASN A 305 -6.85 0.51 14.63
N ASP A 306 -7.26 0.28 13.39
CA ASP A 306 -6.49 -0.48 12.40
C ASP A 306 -5.78 0.47 11.44
N LEU A 307 -4.46 0.41 11.45
CA LEU A 307 -3.58 1.27 10.65
C LEU A 307 -2.64 0.42 9.82
N ALA A 308 -2.52 0.67 8.53
CA ALA A 308 -1.63 -0.04 7.63
C ALA A 308 -0.72 0.89 6.83
N CYS A 309 0.44 0.38 6.44
CA CYS A 309 1.29 1.00 5.44
C CYS A 309 1.13 0.24 4.12
N ASP A 310 0.93 0.96 3.01
CA ASP A 310 0.84 0.36 1.67
C ASP A 310 2.12 -0.43 1.35
N ASN A 311 1.97 -1.56 0.67
CA ASN A 311 3.05 -2.42 0.20
C ASN A 311 4.01 -2.92 1.29
N ALA A 312 3.52 -3.24 2.49
CA ALA A 312 4.38 -3.59 3.63
C ALA A 312 5.22 -4.86 3.43
N PHE A 313 4.62 -5.87 2.79
CA PHE A 313 5.27 -7.14 2.49
C PHE A 313 5.25 -7.38 0.98
N LEU A 314 6.25 -8.11 0.49
CA LEU A 314 6.42 -8.46 -0.92
C LEU A 314 6.69 -9.97 -1.04
N SER A 315 6.13 -10.58 -2.07
CA SER A 315 6.49 -11.92 -2.52
C SER A 315 6.44 -12.02 -4.05
N ALA A 316 7.15 -12.97 -4.63
CA ALA A 316 7.18 -13.19 -6.08
C ALA A 316 7.13 -14.68 -6.42
N TRP A 317 6.55 -14.99 -7.57
CA TRP A 317 6.05 -16.32 -7.93
C TRP A 317 6.10 -16.56 -9.44
N ARG A 318 5.99 -17.83 -9.86
CA ARG A 318 5.78 -18.26 -11.26
C ARG A 318 4.90 -19.50 -11.36
#